data_AF-A0A7W7P4Q9-F1
#
_entry.id   AF-A0A7W7P4Q9-F1
#
_cell.length_a   1.000
_cell.length_b   1.000
_cell.length_c   1.000
_cell.angle_alpha   90.00
_cell.angle_beta   90.00
_cell.angle_gamma   90.00
#
_symmetry.space_group_name_H-M   'P 1'
#
loop_
_entity.id
_entity.type
_entity.pdbx_description
1 polymer ?
#
loop_
_entity_poly.entity_id
_entity_poly.type
_entity_poly.pdbx_seq_one_letter_code
_entity_poly.pdbx_strand_id
1 'polypeptide(L)'
;MEERDTALFALLYKDLLHGQYQAYIDDLALLPTDGSGKPLGASIGYLYGSLPLSLFQWPGGKNDTGYECPAIVDIARDLQQNPQPPRALNCLGEFILRNNLDGFPLDTQPSQRELGGGESLFAGSAYSRMDGYLKVIADKQAPEEDRAYALFRAINCYAPSGFNGCGNQDIAPAQRKQWFRALKGQYSATPWAKALKYYW
;
A
#
# COMPACT_ATOMS: atom_id res chain seq x y z
N MET A 1 -12.35 16.72 19.34
CA MET A 1 -12.77 16.07 18.08
C MET A 1 -11.54 15.85 17.20
N GLU A 2 -10.80 16.90 16.83
CA GLU A 2 -9.60 16.77 15.97
C GLU A 2 -8.49 15.85 16.52
N GLU A 3 -8.20 15.90 17.82
CA GLU A 3 -7.21 15.01 18.45
C GLU A 3 -7.64 13.53 18.43
N ARG A 4 -8.94 13.26 18.66
CA ARG A 4 -9.50 11.90 18.57
C ARG A 4 -9.36 11.37 17.15
N ASP A 5 -9.70 12.17 16.15
CA ASP A 5 -9.64 11.76 14.75
C ASP A 5 -8.19 11.55 14.28
N THR A 6 -7.26 12.37 14.79
CA THR A 6 -5.82 12.19 14.54
C THR A 6 -5.32 10.88 15.15
N ALA A 7 -5.69 10.60 16.40
CA ALA A 7 -5.32 9.35 17.06
C ALA A 7 -5.92 8.13 16.35
N LEU A 8 -7.20 8.19 15.96
CA LEU A 8 -7.87 7.10 15.24
C LEU A 8 -7.25 6.87 13.86
N PHE A 9 -6.89 7.93 13.14
CA PHE A 9 -6.17 7.79 11.88
C PHE A 9 -4.84 7.08 12.08
N ALA A 10 -4.06 7.51 13.08
CA ALA A 10 -2.74 6.93 13.32
C ALA A 10 -2.85 5.44 13.72
N LEU A 11 -3.87 5.10 14.51
CA LEU A 11 -4.20 3.74 14.89
C LEU A 11 -4.55 2.89 13.65
N LEU A 12 -5.59 3.26 12.89
CA LEU A 12 -6.02 2.54 11.69
C LEU A 12 -4.92 2.42 10.64
N TYR A 13 -4.11 3.48 10.45
CA TYR A 13 -2.97 3.47 9.55
C TYR A 13 -1.94 2.42 9.97
N LYS A 14 -1.50 2.49 11.23
CA LYS A 14 -0.45 1.61 11.73
C LYS A 14 -0.93 0.17 11.84
N ASP A 15 -2.17 -0.07 12.27
CA ASP A 15 -2.71 -1.42 12.31
C ASP A 15 -2.76 -2.05 10.93
N LEU A 16 -3.26 -1.32 9.92
CA LEU A 16 -3.34 -1.81 8.56
C LEU A 16 -1.95 -2.10 7.96
N LEU A 17 -1.01 -1.16 8.06
CA LEU A 17 0.28 -1.29 7.40
C LEU A 17 1.29 -2.16 8.17
N HIS A 18 1.16 -2.31 9.48
CA HIS A 18 1.98 -3.26 10.26
C HIS A 18 1.34 -4.65 10.40
N GLY A 19 0.29 -4.93 9.63
CA GLY A 19 -0.33 -6.26 9.57
C GLY A 19 -1.15 -6.64 10.79
N GLN A 20 -1.56 -5.69 11.63
CA GLN A 20 -2.51 -5.88 12.73
C GLN A 20 -3.96 -5.86 12.21
N TYR A 21 -4.25 -6.67 11.19
CA TYR A 21 -5.50 -6.59 10.44
C TYR A 21 -6.77 -6.79 11.29
N GLN A 22 -6.70 -7.62 12.33
CA GLN A 22 -7.83 -7.79 13.25
C GLN A 22 -8.12 -6.52 14.03
N ALA A 23 -7.09 -5.87 14.60
CA ALA A 23 -7.23 -4.59 15.30
C ALA A 23 -7.77 -3.51 14.36
N TYR A 24 -7.22 -3.42 13.15
CA TYR A 24 -7.74 -2.54 12.10
C TYR A 24 -9.24 -2.74 11.86
N ILE A 25 -9.69 -3.99 11.68
CA ILE A 25 -11.10 -4.32 11.43
C ILE A 25 -11.99 -3.92 12.61
N ASP A 26 -11.56 -4.18 13.84
CA ASP A 26 -12.31 -3.85 15.06
C ASP A 26 -12.42 -2.33 15.24
N ASP A 27 -11.35 -1.59 14.98
CA ASP A 27 -11.28 -0.14 15.15
C ASP A 27 -12.03 0.65 14.06
N LEU A 28 -12.44 0.02 12.95
CA LEU A 28 -13.36 0.64 11.99
C LEU A 28 -14.69 1.03 12.63
N ALA A 29 -15.12 0.36 13.72
CA ALA A 29 -16.32 0.71 14.46
C ALA A 29 -16.21 2.07 15.19
N LEU A 30 -15.00 2.61 15.35
CA LEU A 30 -14.75 3.90 16.00
C LEU A 30 -14.92 5.09 15.04
N LEU A 31 -15.07 4.82 13.73
CA LEU A 31 -15.24 5.84 12.70
C LEU A 31 -16.53 6.66 12.94
N PRO A 32 -16.50 8.00 12.77
CA PRO A 32 -17.69 8.82 12.89
C PRO A 32 -18.76 8.45 11.85
N THR A 33 -20.00 8.27 12.29
CA THR A 33 -21.14 7.91 11.42
C THR A 33 -21.68 9.08 10.61
N ASP A 34 -21.34 10.31 10.99
CA ASP A 34 -21.83 11.56 10.41
C ASP A 34 -20.87 12.16 9.37
N GLY A 35 -19.77 11.46 9.06
CA GLY A 35 -18.77 11.93 8.09
C GLY A 35 -17.98 13.15 8.57
N SER A 36 -18.05 13.50 9.85
CA SER A 36 -17.49 14.73 10.45
C SER A 36 -15.97 14.75 10.63
N GLY A 37 -15.23 13.86 9.96
CA GLY A 37 -13.78 13.85 10.03
C GLY A 37 -13.21 15.15 9.46
N LYS A 38 -12.81 16.07 10.33
CA LYS A 38 -12.07 17.26 9.88
C LYS A 38 -10.77 16.77 9.25
N PRO A 39 -10.38 17.31 8.09
CA PRO A 39 -9.16 16.89 7.45
C PRO A 39 -7.96 17.17 8.36
N LEU A 40 -7.14 16.16 8.65
CA LEU A 40 -6.15 16.17 9.76
C LEU A 40 -4.89 17.02 9.50
N GLY A 41 -4.99 18.04 8.64
CA GLY A 41 -3.89 18.59 7.84
C GLY A 41 -2.68 19.19 8.58
N ALA A 42 -2.84 19.71 9.80
CA ALA A 42 -1.69 20.23 10.56
C ALA A 42 -1.01 19.14 11.41
N SER A 43 -1.77 18.16 11.88
CA SER A 43 -1.34 17.19 12.91
C SER A 43 -0.62 15.96 12.35
N ILE A 44 -0.78 15.66 11.06
CA ILE A 44 -0.09 14.56 10.35
C ILE A 44 0.99 15.03 9.35
N GLY A 45 1.26 16.34 9.30
CA GLY A 45 2.38 16.93 8.57
C GLY A 45 1.98 17.72 7.32
N TYR A 46 2.52 18.94 7.20
CA TYR A 46 2.25 19.91 6.12
C TYR A 46 2.45 19.36 4.69
N LEU A 47 3.27 18.33 4.50
CA LEU A 47 3.61 17.75 3.19
C LEU A 47 2.53 16.84 2.60
N TYR A 48 1.66 16.26 3.43
CA TYR A 48 0.68 15.24 3.00
C TYR A 48 -0.74 15.80 2.84
N GLY A 49 -0.89 17.12 3.01
CA GLY A 49 -2.19 17.76 2.99
C GLY A 49 -3.11 17.16 4.06
N SER A 50 -4.40 17.11 3.75
CA SER A 50 -5.40 16.76 4.73
C SER A 50 -6.05 15.42 4.40
N LEU A 51 -5.71 14.37 5.15
CA LEU A 51 -6.25 13.03 4.94
C LEU A 51 -7.51 12.80 5.81
N PRO A 52 -8.64 12.38 5.22
CA PRO A 52 -9.86 12.12 5.96
C PRO A 52 -9.93 10.68 6.47
N LEU A 53 -10.54 10.46 7.64
CA LEU A 53 -10.79 9.11 8.17
C LEU A 53 -11.56 8.19 7.20
N SER A 54 -12.37 8.77 6.29
CA SER A 54 -13.13 8.04 5.28
C SER A 54 -12.26 7.26 4.29
N LEU A 55 -10.95 7.52 4.20
CA LEU A 55 -10.05 6.70 3.38
C LEU A 55 -10.05 5.22 3.83
N PHE A 56 -10.21 4.95 5.13
CA PHE A 56 -10.30 3.58 5.67
C PHE A 56 -11.64 2.89 5.37
N GLN A 57 -12.54 3.58 4.67
CA GLN A 57 -13.78 3.04 4.13
C GLN A 57 -13.71 2.90 2.60
N TRP A 58 -12.51 2.88 2.01
CA TRP A 58 -12.32 2.72 0.57
C TRP A 58 -13.09 1.49 0.05
N PRO A 59 -14.10 1.67 -0.83
CA PRO A 59 -14.96 0.57 -1.27
C PRO A 59 -14.29 -0.34 -2.31
N GLY A 60 -13.05 -0.04 -2.70
CA GLY A 60 -12.38 -0.74 -3.79
C GLY A 60 -12.81 -0.18 -5.16
N GLY A 61 -12.91 -1.07 -6.14
CA GLY A 61 -13.28 -0.76 -7.51
C GLY A 61 -12.13 -0.89 -8.51
N LYS A 62 -12.49 -0.79 -9.79
CA LYS A 62 -11.54 -0.79 -10.91
C LYS A 62 -10.67 0.46 -10.93
N ASN A 63 -9.36 0.28 -11.13
CA ASN A 63 -8.43 1.38 -11.36
C ASN A 63 -8.28 1.77 -12.83
N ASP A 64 -7.59 2.89 -13.08
CA ASP A 64 -7.35 3.44 -14.42
C ASP A 64 -6.52 2.49 -15.31
N THR A 65 -5.85 1.51 -14.69
CA THR A 65 -5.10 0.45 -15.39
C THR A 65 -5.90 -0.84 -15.58
N GLY A 66 -7.16 -0.85 -15.13
CA GLY A 66 -8.12 -1.94 -15.29
C GLY A 66 -8.06 -3.06 -14.24
N TYR A 67 -7.24 -2.93 -13.19
CA TYR A 67 -7.19 -3.91 -12.09
C TYR A 67 -8.29 -3.61 -11.05
N GLU A 68 -8.99 -4.66 -10.61
CA GLU A 68 -10.14 -4.57 -9.70
C GLU A 68 -9.70 -4.90 -8.27
N CYS A 69 -10.01 -4.02 -7.32
CA CYS A 69 -9.74 -4.26 -5.91
C CYS A 69 -11.03 -4.36 -5.09
N PRO A 70 -11.10 -5.25 -4.09
CA PRO A 70 -12.20 -5.26 -3.13
C PRO A 70 -12.06 -4.07 -2.16
N ALA A 71 -13.05 -3.90 -1.28
CA ALA A 71 -13.01 -2.89 -0.24
C ALA A 71 -11.82 -3.12 0.71
N ILE A 72 -11.28 -2.05 1.29
CA ILE A 72 -10.09 -2.13 2.14
C ILE A 72 -10.29 -3.03 3.38
N VAL A 73 -11.51 -3.12 3.89
CA VAL A 73 -11.86 -4.05 4.99
C VAL A 73 -11.76 -5.52 4.55
N ASP A 74 -12.12 -5.83 3.31
CA ASP A 74 -12.02 -7.19 2.76
C ASP A 74 -10.57 -7.54 2.42
N ILE A 75 -9.79 -6.56 1.95
CA ILE A 75 -8.32 -6.72 1.81
C ILE A 75 -7.69 -7.11 3.15
N ALA A 76 -8.06 -6.41 4.23
CA ALA A 76 -7.55 -6.71 5.57
C ALA A 76 -7.97 -8.11 6.06
N ARG A 77 -9.22 -8.51 5.82
CA ARG A 77 -9.72 -9.87 6.14
C ARG A 77 -8.96 -10.95 5.38
N ASP A 78 -8.72 -10.75 4.09
CA ASP A 78 -7.97 -11.69 3.26
C ASP A 78 -6.53 -11.84 3.78
N LEU A 79 -5.88 -10.73 4.11
CA LEU A 79 -4.50 -10.70 4.63
C LEU A 79 -4.39 -11.28 6.06
N GLN A 80 -5.47 -11.21 6.84
CA GLN A 80 -5.56 -11.87 8.14
C GLN A 80 -5.62 -13.40 7.99
N GLN A 81 -6.44 -13.90 7.06
CA GLN A 81 -6.67 -15.34 6.87
C GLN A 81 -5.51 -16.02 6.14
N ASN A 82 -4.89 -15.30 5.22
CA ASN A 82 -3.73 -15.76 4.46
C ASN A 82 -2.71 -14.61 4.41
N PRO A 83 -1.44 -14.83 4.80
CA PRO A 83 -0.46 -13.75 4.82
C PRO A 83 0.06 -13.33 3.43
N GLN A 84 -0.22 -14.09 2.37
CA GLN A 84 0.27 -13.80 1.01
C GLN A 84 -0.75 -13.93 -0.15
N PRO A 85 -2.05 -13.59 0.01
CA PRO A 85 -3.02 -13.61 -1.08
C PRO A 85 -2.62 -12.58 -2.15
N PRO A 86 -2.35 -13.01 -3.40
CA PRO A 86 -1.76 -12.14 -4.42
C PRO A 86 -2.54 -10.86 -4.69
N ARG A 87 -3.88 -10.99 -4.80
CA ARG A 87 -4.77 -9.86 -5.03
C ARG A 87 -4.79 -8.88 -3.87
N ALA A 88 -4.90 -9.35 -2.63
CA ALA A 88 -4.97 -8.46 -1.47
C ALA A 88 -3.65 -7.69 -1.28
N LEU A 89 -2.49 -8.32 -1.53
CA LEU A 89 -1.20 -7.64 -1.53
C LEU A 89 -1.16 -6.52 -2.59
N ASN A 90 -1.50 -6.83 -3.84
CA ASN A 90 -1.57 -5.83 -4.90
C ASN A 90 -2.53 -4.68 -4.55
N CYS A 91 -3.68 -4.99 -3.97
CA CYS A 91 -4.71 -4.02 -3.63
C CYS A 91 -4.40 -3.19 -2.38
N LEU A 92 -3.67 -3.73 -1.39
CA LEU A 92 -3.09 -2.90 -0.33
C LEU A 92 -2.09 -1.90 -0.92
N GLY A 93 -1.34 -2.33 -1.94
CA GLY A 93 -0.48 -1.42 -2.69
C GLY A 93 -1.25 -0.35 -3.49
N GLU A 94 -2.43 -0.67 -4.00
CA GLU A 94 -3.33 0.31 -4.64
C GLU A 94 -3.85 1.35 -3.65
N PHE A 95 -4.26 0.90 -2.47
CA PHE A 95 -4.69 1.79 -1.41
C PHE A 95 -3.60 2.81 -1.05
N ILE A 96 -2.35 2.36 -0.89
CA ILE A 96 -1.20 3.23 -0.60
C ILE A 96 -0.97 4.23 -1.73
N LEU A 97 -0.93 3.78 -2.99
CA LEU A 97 -0.68 4.66 -4.14
C LEU A 97 -1.74 5.75 -4.24
N ARG A 98 -3.03 5.37 -4.16
CA ARG A 98 -4.15 6.28 -4.38
C ARG A 98 -4.27 7.37 -3.33
N ASN A 99 -3.77 7.08 -2.13
CA ASN A 99 -3.80 8.02 -1.01
C ASN A 99 -2.44 8.69 -0.77
N ASN A 100 -1.45 8.49 -1.66
CA ASN A 100 -0.08 9.03 -1.54
C ASN A 100 0.57 8.71 -0.18
N LEU A 101 0.44 7.46 0.26
CA LEU A 101 0.93 7.00 1.56
C LEU A 101 2.35 6.39 1.51
N ASP A 102 3.01 6.39 0.35
CA ASP A 102 4.40 5.92 0.27
C ASP A 102 5.32 6.83 1.10
N GLY A 103 6.04 6.23 2.06
CA GLY A 103 6.97 6.95 2.94
C GLY A 103 6.24 7.94 3.85
N PHE A 104 5.06 7.58 4.36
CA PHE A 104 4.27 8.45 5.22
C PHE A 104 5.01 8.70 6.55
N PRO A 105 4.84 9.86 7.22
CA PRO A 105 5.61 10.17 8.42
C PRO A 105 5.39 9.20 9.58
N LEU A 106 4.22 8.53 9.63
CA LEU A 106 3.93 7.53 10.67
C LEU A 106 4.73 6.23 10.50
N ASP A 107 5.35 6.00 9.33
CA ASP A 107 6.28 4.89 9.10
C ASP A 107 7.65 5.13 9.74
N THR A 108 7.96 6.39 10.09
CA THR A 108 9.26 6.76 10.65
C THR A 108 9.16 6.93 12.15
N GLN A 109 10.02 6.22 12.87
CA GLN A 109 10.16 6.35 14.32
C GLN A 109 10.94 7.63 14.65
N PRO A 110 10.36 8.58 15.43
CA PRO A 110 11.10 9.73 15.93
C PRO A 110 12.28 9.31 16.81
N SER A 111 13.23 10.21 17.04
CA SER A 111 14.35 9.91 17.93
C SER A 111 13.85 9.65 19.36
N GLN A 112 14.57 8.83 20.11
CA GLN A 112 14.27 8.49 21.52
C GLN A 112 14.11 9.70 22.45
N ARG A 113 14.57 10.89 22.03
CA ARG A 113 14.47 12.14 22.80
C ARG A 113 13.25 13.00 22.42
N GLU A 114 12.48 12.58 21.43
CA GLU A 114 11.31 13.27 20.92
C GLU A 114 10.02 12.58 21.38
N LEU A 115 8.91 13.33 21.40
CA LEU A 115 7.59 12.76 21.68
C LEU A 115 7.27 11.69 20.62
N GLY A 116 6.80 10.53 21.08
CA GLY A 116 6.56 9.37 20.23
C GLY A 116 7.80 8.55 19.88
N GLY A 117 8.99 8.92 20.40
CA GLY A 117 10.27 8.26 20.15
C GLY A 117 10.53 6.92 20.87
N GLY A 118 9.58 6.47 21.70
CA GLY A 118 9.66 5.19 22.40
C GLY A 118 9.47 3.98 21.47
N GLU A 119 9.63 2.78 22.00
CA GLU A 119 9.41 1.55 21.23
C GLU A 119 7.98 1.50 20.65
N SER A 120 7.88 1.19 19.34
CA SER A 120 6.58 1.05 18.68
C SER A 120 5.83 -0.15 19.23
N LEU A 121 4.57 0.07 19.62
CA LEU A 121 3.65 -1.01 19.99
C LEU A 121 3.11 -1.78 18.78
N PHE A 122 3.36 -1.28 17.56
CA PHE A 122 3.00 -1.95 16.31
C PHE A 122 4.20 -2.79 15.86
N ALA A 123 4.09 -4.10 16.04
CA ALA A 123 5.15 -5.04 15.70
C ALA A 123 5.33 -5.19 14.18
N GLY A 124 6.55 -5.54 13.76
CA GLY A 124 6.89 -5.77 12.36
C GLY A 124 7.17 -4.49 11.57
N SER A 125 7.69 -4.66 10.36
CA SER A 125 7.94 -3.56 9.44
C SER A 125 6.64 -3.13 8.76
N ALA A 126 6.47 -1.82 8.56
CA ALA A 126 5.39 -1.29 7.75
C ALA A 126 5.43 -1.87 6.32
N TYR A 127 4.26 -2.22 5.80
CA TYR A 127 4.09 -2.72 4.45
C TYR A 127 4.47 -1.66 3.42
N SER A 128 5.35 -2.02 2.49
CA SER A 128 5.61 -1.22 1.30
C SER A 128 4.97 -1.85 0.06
N ARG A 129 4.58 -1.03 -0.93
CA ARG A 129 4.01 -1.54 -2.19
C ARG A 129 4.98 -2.51 -2.87
N MET A 130 6.28 -2.21 -2.82
CA MET A 130 7.31 -3.07 -3.39
C MET A 130 7.40 -4.43 -2.68
N ASP A 131 7.31 -4.51 -1.35
CA ASP A 131 7.29 -5.80 -0.64
C ASP A 131 6.11 -6.67 -1.08
N GLY A 132 4.94 -6.03 -1.25
CA GLY A 132 3.77 -6.63 -1.86
C GLY A 132 4.05 -7.24 -3.21
N TYR A 133 4.51 -6.41 -4.15
CA TYR A 133 4.77 -6.85 -5.50
C TYR A 133 5.82 -7.96 -5.56
N LEU A 134 6.88 -7.88 -4.74
CA LEU A 134 7.91 -8.93 -4.66
C LEU A 134 7.33 -10.27 -4.23
N LYS A 135 6.45 -10.30 -3.21
CA LYS A 135 5.75 -11.52 -2.77
C LYS A 135 4.91 -12.10 -3.90
N VAL A 136 4.12 -11.28 -4.58
CA VAL A 136 3.26 -11.73 -5.70
C VAL A 136 4.09 -12.23 -6.89
N ILE A 137 5.20 -11.55 -7.23
CA ILE A 137 6.08 -11.95 -8.33
C ILE A 137 6.77 -13.29 -8.05
N ALA A 138 7.14 -13.53 -6.78
CA ALA A 138 7.79 -14.77 -6.34
C ALA A 138 6.83 -15.96 -6.25
N ASP A 139 5.54 -15.72 -6.01
CA ASP A 139 4.53 -16.77 -5.95
C ASP A 139 4.25 -17.35 -7.34
N LYS A 140 4.60 -18.63 -7.51
CA LYS A 140 4.38 -19.38 -8.76
C LYS A 140 2.93 -19.84 -8.91
N GLN A 141 2.16 -19.86 -7.84
CA GLN A 141 0.73 -20.23 -7.82
C GLN A 141 -0.17 -19.01 -7.93
N ALA A 142 0.38 -17.80 -7.87
CA ALA A 142 -0.40 -16.59 -8.06
C ALA A 142 -1.09 -16.60 -9.42
N PRO A 143 -2.36 -16.17 -9.50
CA PRO A 143 -3.05 -15.99 -10.77
C PRO A 143 -2.24 -15.15 -11.74
N GLU A 144 -2.27 -15.50 -13.03
CA GLU A 144 -1.49 -14.80 -14.06
C GLU A 144 -1.80 -13.30 -14.10
N GLU A 145 -3.06 -12.93 -13.86
CA GLU A 145 -3.52 -11.55 -13.76
C GLU A 145 -2.79 -10.78 -12.65
N ASP A 146 -2.80 -11.32 -11.42
CA ASP A 146 -2.19 -10.68 -10.25
C ASP A 146 -0.68 -10.56 -10.41
N ARG A 147 -0.04 -11.58 -10.98
CA ARG A 147 1.41 -11.60 -11.21
C ARG A 147 1.84 -10.66 -12.32
N ALA A 148 1.08 -10.57 -13.41
CA ALA A 148 1.31 -9.60 -14.47
C ALA A 148 1.14 -8.16 -13.94
N TYR A 149 0.10 -7.92 -13.13
CA TYR A 149 -0.13 -6.63 -12.50
C TYR A 149 1.00 -6.24 -11.54
N ALA A 150 1.44 -7.16 -10.69
CA ALA A 150 2.56 -6.92 -9.77
C ALA A 150 3.85 -6.57 -10.52
N LEU A 151 4.18 -7.28 -11.60
CA LEU A 151 5.33 -6.96 -12.46
C LEU A 151 5.23 -5.54 -13.04
N PHE A 152 4.06 -5.19 -13.57
CA PHE A 152 3.79 -3.86 -14.11
C PHE A 152 3.97 -2.76 -13.06
N ARG A 153 3.44 -2.96 -11.85
CA ARG A 153 3.55 -2.00 -10.76
C ARG A 153 4.97 -1.89 -10.22
N ALA A 154 5.66 -3.01 -10.00
CA ALA A 154 7.04 -3.03 -9.53
C ALA A 154 8.00 -2.31 -10.48
N ILE A 155 7.81 -2.42 -11.81
CA ILE A 155 8.64 -1.68 -12.76
C ILE A 155 8.30 -0.18 -12.73
N ASN A 156 7.03 0.19 -12.63
CA ASN A 156 6.59 1.58 -12.55
C ASN A 156 6.99 2.27 -11.23
N CYS A 157 7.34 1.53 -10.19
CA CYS A 157 7.93 2.09 -8.97
C CYS A 157 9.21 2.88 -9.21
N TYR A 158 9.88 2.64 -10.34
CA TYR A 158 11.10 3.34 -10.72
C TYR A 158 10.86 4.48 -11.72
N ALA A 159 9.61 4.72 -12.13
CA ALA A 159 9.28 5.79 -13.06
C ALA A 159 9.13 7.15 -12.33
N PRO A 160 9.47 8.28 -12.98
CA PRO A 160 10.30 8.42 -14.17
C PRO A 160 11.80 8.61 -13.87
N SER A 161 12.22 8.50 -12.60
CA SER A 161 13.56 8.93 -12.17
C SER A 161 14.61 7.82 -12.14
N GLY A 162 14.19 6.56 -12.18
CA GLY A 162 15.04 5.40 -11.93
C GLY A 162 15.23 5.06 -10.44
N PHE A 163 14.71 5.89 -9.52
CA PHE A 163 14.72 5.65 -8.08
C PHE A 163 13.45 4.92 -7.62
N ASN A 164 13.56 4.05 -6.61
CA ASN A 164 12.42 3.33 -6.05
C ASN A 164 11.52 4.29 -5.25
N GLY A 165 10.30 4.53 -5.74
CA GLY A 165 9.26 5.30 -5.04
C GLY A 165 8.23 4.48 -4.29
N CYS A 166 8.43 3.16 -4.14
CA CYS A 166 7.46 2.22 -3.57
C CYS A 166 7.95 1.54 -2.29
N GLY A 167 9.12 1.91 -1.77
CA GLY A 167 9.78 1.28 -0.63
C GLY A 167 11.29 1.55 -0.63
N ASN A 168 12.03 0.84 0.23
CA ASN A 168 13.47 1.01 0.44
C ASN A 168 14.33 -0.08 -0.22
N GLN A 169 13.72 -0.98 -0.99
CA GLN A 169 14.42 -2.09 -1.62
C GLN A 169 15.27 -1.59 -2.78
N ASP A 170 16.51 -2.07 -2.84
CA ASP A 170 17.42 -1.83 -3.95
C ASP A 170 17.32 -2.96 -4.98
N ILE A 171 16.56 -2.71 -6.06
CA ILE A 171 16.40 -3.67 -7.16
C ILE A 171 17.24 -3.20 -8.34
N ALA A 172 18.27 -3.98 -8.64
CA ALA A 172 19.19 -3.68 -9.74
C ALA A 172 18.47 -3.60 -11.10
N PRO A 173 18.95 -2.74 -12.03
CA PRO A 173 18.40 -2.64 -13.40
C PRO A 173 18.28 -3.98 -14.13
N ALA A 174 19.21 -4.91 -13.88
CA ALA A 174 19.18 -6.25 -14.46
C ALA A 174 17.93 -7.05 -14.04
N GLN A 175 17.51 -6.95 -12.78
CA GLN A 175 16.31 -7.61 -12.28
C GLN A 175 15.04 -6.96 -12.84
N ARG A 176 15.01 -5.62 -12.91
CA ARG A 176 13.90 -4.86 -13.52
C ARG A 176 13.72 -5.21 -15.00
N LYS A 177 14.84 -5.41 -15.72
CA LYS A 177 14.85 -5.91 -17.10
C LYS A 177 14.28 -7.33 -17.22
N GLN A 178 14.58 -8.22 -16.28
CA GLN A 178 14.02 -9.57 -16.26
C GLN A 178 12.51 -9.53 -16.04
N TRP A 179 12.03 -8.70 -15.11
CA TRP A 179 10.60 -8.49 -14.89
C TRP A 179 9.90 -7.95 -16.13
N PHE A 180 10.51 -6.98 -16.81
CA PHE A 180 9.97 -6.44 -18.06
C PHE A 180 9.86 -7.51 -19.14
N ARG A 181 10.89 -8.36 -19.29
CA ARG A 181 10.86 -9.49 -20.23
C ARG A 181 9.79 -10.52 -19.85
N ALA A 182 9.63 -10.83 -18.57
CA ALA A 182 8.58 -11.73 -18.10
C ALA A 182 7.19 -11.18 -18.43
N LEU A 183 6.94 -9.90 -18.13
CA LEU A 183 5.68 -9.21 -18.46
C LEU A 183 5.41 -9.22 -19.97
N LYS A 184 6.41 -8.87 -20.78
CA LYS A 184 6.28 -8.78 -22.24
C LYS A 184 6.20 -10.14 -22.94
N GLY A 185 6.76 -11.19 -22.35
CA GLY A 185 6.75 -12.54 -22.91
C GLY A 185 5.55 -13.34 -22.43
N GLN A 186 5.51 -13.64 -21.13
CA GLN A 186 4.54 -14.56 -20.52
C GLN A 186 3.15 -13.93 -20.42
N TYR A 187 3.07 -12.61 -20.22
CA TYR A 187 1.82 -11.90 -19.97
C TYR A 187 1.46 -10.90 -21.08
N SER A 188 1.95 -11.13 -22.29
CA SER A 188 1.87 -10.21 -23.44
C SER A 188 0.45 -9.77 -23.83
N ALA A 189 -0.56 -10.61 -23.56
CA ALA A 189 -1.96 -10.32 -23.85
C ALA A 189 -2.58 -9.29 -22.90
N THR A 190 -2.03 -9.12 -21.69
CA THR A 190 -2.57 -8.23 -20.66
C THR A 190 -2.48 -6.75 -21.07
N PRO A 191 -3.42 -5.89 -20.61
CA PRO A 191 -3.34 -4.46 -20.86
C PRO A 191 -2.05 -3.84 -20.31
N TRP A 192 -1.53 -4.36 -19.19
CA TRP A 192 -0.31 -3.89 -18.54
C TRP A 192 0.94 -4.17 -19.37
N ALA A 193 1.06 -5.37 -19.94
CA ALA A 193 2.14 -5.68 -20.84
C ALA A 193 2.10 -4.81 -22.10
N LYS A 194 0.92 -4.46 -22.61
CA LYS A 194 0.78 -3.56 -23.76
C LYS A 194 1.14 -2.11 -23.40
N ALA A 195 0.74 -1.65 -22.22
CA ALA A 195 0.94 -0.26 -21.77
C ALA A 195 2.39 0.05 -21.36
N LEU A 196 3.11 -0.89 -20.74
CA LEU A 196 4.45 -0.63 -20.20
C LEU A 196 5.50 -0.49 -21.31
N LYS A 197 6.10 0.69 -21.48
CA LYS A 197 7.06 0.95 -22.57
C LYS A 197 8.52 0.75 -22.16
N TYR A 198 8.85 1.05 -20.91
CA TYR A 198 10.22 1.11 -20.42
C TYR A 198 10.39 0.23 -19.18
N TYR A 199 11.62 -0.16 -18.95
CA TYR A 199 12.10 -0.61 -17.64
C TYR A 199 13.20 0.38 -17.26
N TRP A 200 13.04 1.00 -16.10
CA TRP A 200 13.97 2.00 -15.56
C TRP A 200 15.16 1.30 -14.90
#